data_AF-A0A7S2SID9-F1
#
_entry.id   AF-A0A7S2SID9-F1
#
_cell.length_a   1.000
_cell.length_b   1.000
_cell.length_c   1.000
_cell.angle_alpha   90.00
_cell.angle_beta   90.00
_cell.angle_gamma   90.00
#
_symmetry.space_group_name_H-M   'P 1'
#
loop_
_entity.id
_entity.type
_entity.pdbx_description
1 polymer ?
#
loop_
_entity_poly.entity_id
_entity_poly.type
_entity_poly.pdbx_seq_one_letter_code
_entity_poly.pdbx_strand_id
1 'polypeptide(L)'
;ELEEAENSISRLLFKCASPIYKLFSLTIPECSEDKTEGNRWWLTLLVSMFYICVFSELVLLFTSRFSEILGIPHHIAGLTILAIGAQVPDIFASVSVAKQGEGPSSIANAIGSQIINITLGIGVPFLIYTIHSGTPIGLHVGQSGLQLTGMLMLVLIVCFTTLCFRHVRPRALAGSFNKPCLTSVDAVLLAISYVLVI
;
A
#
# COMPACT_ATOMS: atom_id res chain seq x y z
N GLU A 1 -17.15 24.27 14.02
CA GLU A 1 -15.71 24.35 14.36
C GLU A 1 -14.89 23.25 13.67
N LEU A 2 -15.14 21.94 13.92
CA LEU A 2 -14.37 20.86 13.26
C LEU A 2 -14.52 20.83 11.72
N GLU A 3 -15.73 21.06 11.19
CA GLU A 3 -16.03 21.05 9.75
C GLU A 3 -15.43 22.27 8.99
N GLU A 4 -15.19 23.37 9.70
CA GLU A 4 -14.64 24.62 9.15
C GLU A 4 -13.10 24.57 9.06
N ALA A 5 -12.47 23.91 10.04
CA ALA A 5 -11.06 23.57 10.01
C ALA A 5 -10.74 22.56 8.89
N GLU A 6 -11.58 21.53 8.72
CA GLU A 6 -11.43 20.53 7.64
C GLU A 6 -11.50 21.16 6.25
N ASN A 7 -12.47 22.07 6.04
CA ASN A 7 -12.59 22.82 4.78
C ASN A 7 -11.38 23.74 4.52
N SER A 8 -10.83 24.35 5.57
CA SER A 8 -9.64 25.22 5.45
C SER A 8 -8.39 24.42 5.09
N ILE A 9 -8.20 23.26 5.74
CA ILE A 9 -7.10 22.33 5.44
C ILE A 9 -7.22 21.81 4.01
N SER A 10 -8.41 21.39 3.58
CA SER A 10 -8.66 20.90 2.22
C SER A 10 -8.32 21.94 1.14
N ARG A 11 -8.71 23.21 1.35
CA ARG A 11 -8.37 24.31 0.42
C ARG A 11 -6.87 24.61 0.37
N LEU A 12 -6.18 24.55 1.51
CA LEU A 12 -4.73 24.75 1.58
C LEU A 12 -3.99 23.60 0.87
N LEU A 13 -4.39 22.36 1.13
CA LEU A 13 -3.86 21.18 0.45
C LEU A 13 -4.07 21.27 -1.06
N PHE A 14 -5.27 21.65 -1.51
CA PHE A 14 -5.57 21.80 -2.93
C PHE A 14 -4.71 22.90 -3.59
N LYS A 15 -4.50 24.03 -2.91
CA LYS A 15 -3.62 25.09 -3.42
C LYS A 15 -2.16 24.64 -3.52
N CYS A 16 -1.66 23.92 -2.51
CA CYS A 16 -0.30 23.39 -2.52
C CYS A 16 -0.11 22.27 -3.57
N ALA A 17 -1.13 21.44 -3.78
CA ALA A 17 -1.10 20.34 -4.75
C ALA A 17 -1.37 20.80 -6.19
N SER A 18 -2.06 21.93 -6.39
CA SER A 18 -2.41 22.47 -7.72
C SER A 18 -1.24 22.60 -8.71
N PRO A 19 -0.05 23.14 -8.34
CA PRO A 19 1.07 23.24 -9.28
C PRO A 19 1.60 21.87 -9.70
N ILE A 20 1.66 20.91 -8.76
CA ILE A 20 2.07 19.53 -9.03
C ILE A 20 1.04 18.82 -9.92
N TYR A 21 -0.25 19.00 -9.63
CA TYR A 21 -1.33 18.43 -10.42
C TYR A 21 -1.32 18.98 -11.86
N LYS A 22 -1.13 20.30 -12.05
CA LYS A 22 -1.01 20.92 -13.38
C LYS A 22 0.22 20.43 -14.13
N LEU A 23 1.33 20.19 -13.44
CA LEU A 23 2.54 19.64 -14.04
C LEU A 23 2.29 18.20 -14.52
N PHE A 24 1.59 17.38 -13.73
CA PHE A 24 1.22 16.03 -14.11
C PHE A 24 0.18 16.00 -15.24
N SER A 25 -0.84 16.85 -15.20
CA SER A 25 -1.85 16.90 -16.26
C SER A 25 -1.28 17.38 -17.61
N LEU A 26 -0.17 18.12 -17.59
CA LEU A 26 0.54 18.52 -18.81
C LEU A 26 1.40 17.39 -19.39
N THR A 27 1.99 16.56 -18.52
CA THR A 27 3.02 15.58 -18.91
C THR A 27 2.44 14.18 -19.12
N ILE A 28 1.37 13.84 -18.39
CA ILE A 28 0.69 12.55 -18.48
C ILE A 28 -0.46 12.69 -19.50
N PRO A 29 -0.40 12.01 -20.66
CA PRO A 29 -1.49 12.04 -21.61
C PRO A 29 -2.75 11.41 -20.98
N GLU A 30 -3.87 12.12 -21.09
CA GLU A 30 -5.16 11.64 -20.60
C GLU A 30 -5.56 10.36 -21.36
N CYS A 31 -5.73 9.27 -20.61
CA CYS A 31 -6.29 8.04 -21.14
C CYS A 31 -7.82 8.14 -21.05
N SER A 32 -8.42 8.87 -22.00
CA SER A 32 -9.88 8.98 -22.08
C SER A 32 -10.47 7.71 -22.70
N GLU A 33 -11.62 7.27 -22.16
CA GLU A 33 -12.42 6.14 -22.66
C GLU A 33 -13.15 6.46 -23.98
N ASP A 34 -12.99 7.70 -24.50
CA ASP A 34 -13.55 8.11 -25.78
C ASP A 34 -12.84 7.40 -26.94
N LYS A 35 -13.63 6.64 -27.71
CA LYS A 35 -13.23 5.77 -28.85
C LYS A 35 -12.49 6.50 -29.99
N THR A 36 -12.29 7.80 -29.90
CA THR A 36 -11.77 8.67 -30.96
C THR A 36 -10.27 8.97 -30.81
N GLU A 37 -9.70 8.88 -29.61
CA GLU A 37 -8.26 9.07 -29.36
C GLU A 37 -7.60 7.69 -29.20
N GLY A 38 -6.73 7.33 -30.13
CA GLY A 38 -6.12 6.00 -30.21
C GLY A 38 -5.36 5.55 -28.95
N ASN A 39 -5.15 4.23 -28.91
CA ASN A 39 -4.41 3.39 -27.96
C ASN A 39 -3.12 3.99 -27.34
N ARG A 40 -3.21 5.05 -26.53
CA ARG A 40 -2.06 5.72 -25.87
C ARG A 40 -1.83 5.29 -24.42
N TRP A 41 -2.58 4.30 -23.91
CA TRP A 41 -2.45 3.80 -22.53
C TRP A 41 -1.01 3.39 -22.16
N TRP A 42 -0.25 2.87 -23.12
CA TRP A 42 1.15 2.48 -22.91
C TRP A 42 2.06 3.70 -22.67
N LEU A 43 1.78 4.85 -23.29
CA LEU A 43 2.51 6.11 -23.02
C LEU A 43 2.20 6.63 -21.62
N THR A 44 0.92 6.65 -21.24
CA THR A 44 0.50 7.03 -19.88
C THR A 44 1.18 6.16 -18.83
N LEU A 45 1.29 4.85 -19.09
CA LEU A 45 1.98 3.90 -18.22
C LEU A 45 3.48 4.18 -18.13
N LEU A 46 4.17 4.40 -19.27
CA LEU A 46 5.61 4.69 -19.29
C LEU A 46 5.95 6.00 -18.58
N VAL A 47 5.17 7.07 -18.82
CA VAL A 47 5.37 8.36 -18.14
C VAL A 47 5.16 8.22 -16.63
N SER A 48 4.11 7.49 -16.21
CA SER A 48 3.86 7.22 -14.80
C SER A 48 4.99 6.42 -14.15
N MET A 49 5.51 5.40 -14.85
CA MET A 49 6.65 4.61 -14.37
C MET A 49 7.90 5.47 -14.17
N PHE A 50 8.17 6.38 -15.10
CA PHE A 50 9.27 7.35 -14.97
C PHE A 50 9.12 8.23 -13.73
N TYR A 51 7.93 8.78 -13.48
CA TYR A 51 7.67 9.57 -12.28
C TYR A 51 7.86 8.75 -11.00
N ILE A 52 7.38 7.50 -10.95
CA ILE A 52 7.59 6.62 -9.79
C ILE A 52 9.08 6.42 -9.52
N CYS A 53 9.92 6.25 -10.54
CA CYS A 53 11.38 6.16 -10.37
C CYS A 53 11.97 7.44 -9.75
N VAL A 54 11.58 8.61 -10.26
CA VAL A 54 12.06 9.91 -9.74
C VAL A 54 11.62 10.13 -8.29
N PHE A 55 10.36 9.83 -7.98
CA PHE A 55 9.85 9.97 -6.62
C PHE A 55 10.44 8.95 -5.64
N SER A 56 10.74 7.73 -6.10
CA SER A 56 11.37 6.72 -5.27
C SER A 56 12.73 7.18 -4.73
N GLU A 57 13.58 7.76 -5.59
CA GLU A 57 14.86 8.35 -5.20
C GLU A 57 14.68 9.50 -4.19
N LEU A 58 13.71 10.38 -4.43
CA LEU A 58 13.41 11.48 -3.50
C LEU A 58 12.99 10.96 -2.12
N VAL A 59 12.08 9.97 -2.08
CA VAL A 59 11.61 9.38 -0.81
C VAL A 59 12.79 8.74 -0.06
N LEU A 60 13.68 8.01 -0.74
CA LEU A 60 14.87 7.44 -0.12
C LEU A 60 15.76 8.52 0.49
N LEU A 61 16.02 9.61 -0.23
CA LEU A 61 16.81 10.74 0.28
C LEU A 61 16.16 11.34 1.54
N PHE A 62 14.84 11.58 1.52
CA PHE A 62 14.13 12.11 2.68
C PHE A 62 14.17 11.13 3.87
N THR A 63 13.95 9.84 3.63
CA THR A 63 14.00 8.82 4.68
C THR A 63 15.40 8.70 5.29
N SER A 64 16.47 8.76 4.50
CA SER A 64 17.84 8.74 5.03
C SER A 64 18.11 9.95 5.94
N ARG A 65 17.79 11.16 5.48
CA ARG A 65 17.94 12.38 6.30
C ARG A 65 17.11 12.34 7.57
N PHE A 66 15.89 11.83 7.48
CA PHE A 66 15.02 11.69 8.64
C PHE A 66 15.56 10.65 9.63
N SER A 67 16.13 9.55 9.15
CA SER A 67 16.77 8.54 9.99
C SER A 67 18.01 9.06 10.72
N GLU A 68 18.81 9.92 10.06
CA GLU A 68 19.96 10.60 10.67
C GLU A 68 19.52 11.50 11.83
N ILE A 69 18.44 12.28 11.64
CA ILE A 69 17.90 13.18 12.67
C ILE A 69 17.36 12.39 13.87
N LEU A 70 16.72 11.25 13.64
CA LEU A 70 16.18 10.40 14.70
C LEU A 70 17.22 9.49 15.37
N GLY A 71 18.43 9.39 14.82
CA GLY A 71 19.46 8.47 15.31
C GLY A 71 19.10 6.99 15.16
N ILE A 72 18.17 6.66 14.26
CA ILE A 72 17.70 5.29 14.01
C ILE A 72 18.52 4.69 12.86
N PRO A 73 18.94 3.41 12.93
CA PRO A 73 19.60 2.76 11.82
C PRO A 73 18.77 2.80 10.52
N HIS A 74 19.43 3.13 9.40
CA HIS A 74 18.80 3.27 8.09
C HIS A 74 17.92 2.08 7.68
N HIS A 75 18.33 0.85 8.01
CA HIS A 75 17.56 -0.35 7.71
C HIS A 75 16.23 -0.40 8.48
N ILE A 76 16.19 0.04 9.73
CA ILE A 76 14.94 0.10 10.53
C ILE A 76 14.04 1.22 9.98
N ALA A 77 14.61 2.37 9.62
CA ALA A 77 13.84 3.46 9.01
C ALA A 77 13.23 3.05 7.67
N GLY A 78 13.96 2.30 6.83
CA GLY A 78 13.43 1.71 5.60
C GLY A 78 12.34 0.68 5.87
N LEU A 79 12.55 -0.23 6.83
CA LEU A 79 11.56 -1.25 7.19
C LEU A 79 10.26 -0.67 7.79
N THR A 80 10.27 0.57 8.28
CA THR A 80 9.10 1.16 8.97
C THR A 80 8.51 2.32 8.18
N ILE A 81 9.27 3.40 8.00
CA ILE A 81 8.79 4.65 7.40
C ILE A 81 8.47 4.46 5.93
N LEU A 82 9.38 3.83 5.18
CA LEU A 82 9.17 3.58 3.75
C LEU A 82 8.05 2.55 3.54
N ALA A 83 8.01 1.52 4.39
CA ALA A 83 7.00 0.47 4.32
C ALA A 83 5.57 1.00 4.58
N ILE A 84 5.40 1.87 5.58
CA ILE A 84 4.12 2.58 5.83
C ILE A 84 3.79 3.52 4.66
N GLY A 85 4.78 4.29 4.19
CA GLY A 85 4.59 5.27 3.11
C GLY A 85 4.12 4.64 1.81
N ALA A 86 4.63 3.44 1.47
CA ALA A 86 4.26 2.71 0.26
C ALA A 86 2.79 2.27 0.22
N GLN A 87 2.14 2.10 1.38
CA GLN A 87 0.76 1.59 1.46
C GLN A 87 -0.31 2.68 1.44
N VAL A 88 0.07 3.91 1.74
CA VAL A 88 -0.86 5.04 1.72
C VAL A 88 -1.58 5.17 0.37
N PRO A 89 -0.90 5.14 -0.80
CA PRO A 89 -1.57 5.19 -2.10
C PRO A 89 -2.53 4.02 -2.35
N ASP A 90 -2.17 2.80 -1.93
CA ASP A 90 -3.00 1.60 -2.11
C ASP A 90 -4.30 1.67 -1.32
N ILE A 91 -4.23 2.19 -0.09
CA ILE A 91 -5.40 2.45 0.73
C ILE A 91 -6.29 3.48 0.02
N PHE A 92 -5.74 4.58 -0.48
CA PHE A 92 -6.51 5.60 -1.18
C PHE A 92 -7.17 5.06 -2.46
N ALA A 93 -6.45 4.28 -3.27
CA ALA A 93 -6.99 3.65 -4.47
C ALA A 93 -8.14 2.70 -4.13
N SER A 94 -7.95 1.83 -3.13
CA SER A 94 -8.96 0.86 -2.70
C SER A 94 -10.20 1.54 -2.10
N VAL A 95 -10.03 2.61 -1.32
CA VAL A 95 -11.12 3.41 -0.76
C VAL A 95 -11.89 4.17 -1.86
N SER A 96 -11.19 4.70 -2.86
CA SER A 96 -11.83 5.41 -3.98
C SER A 96 -12.77 4.48 -4.76
N VAL A 97 -12.31 3.27 -5.09
CA VAL A 97 -13.12 2.26 -5.80
C VAL A 97 -14.28 1.76 -4.92
N ALA A 98 -14.05 1.56 -3.62
CA ALA A 98 -15.13 1.19 -2.69
C ALA A 98 -16.23 2.27 -2.61
N LYS A 99 -15.85 3.54 -2.62
CA LYS A 99 -16.80 4.68 -2.62
C LYS A 99 -17.64 4.75 -3.90
N GLN A 100 -17.15 4.21 -5.00
CA GLN A 100 -17.87 4.15 -6.28
C GLN A 100 -18.88 2.98 -6.35
N GLY A 101 -18.98 2.16 -5.30
CA GLY A 101 -19.87 1.00 -5.26
C GLY A 101 -19.25 -0.30 -5.78
N GLU A 102 -17.99 -0.24 -6.24
CA GLU A 102 -17.26 -1.35 -6.85
C GLU A 102 -16.49 -2.17 -5.79
N GLY A 103 -17.23 -2.73 -4.83
CA GLY A 103 -16.67 -3.51 -3.71
C GLY A 103 -15.74 -4.67 -4.15
N PRO A 104 -16.12 -5.52 -5.11
CA PRO A 104 -15.26 -6.60 -5.60
C PRO A 104 -13.93 -6.10 -6.18
N SER A 105 -13.96 -5.01 -6.94
CA SER A 105 -12.78 -4.37 -7.54
C SER A 105 -11.85 -3.77 -6.49
N SER A 106 -12.41 -3.18 -5.43
CA SER A 106 -11.65 -2.68 -4.27
C SER A 106 -10.89 -3.80 -3.55
N ILE A 107 -11.53 -4.96 -3.35
CA ILE A 107 -10.91 -6.13 -2.71
C ILE A 107 -9.78 -6.69 -3.59
N ALA A 108 -10.01 -6.78 -4.90
CA ALA A 108 -9.00 -7.24 -5.86
C ALA A 108 -7.76 -6.33 -5.84
N ASN A 109 -7.94 -5.01 -5.75
CA ASN A 109 -6.84 -4.06 -5.64
C ASN A 109 -6.05 -4.24 -4.34
N ALA A 110 -6.74 -4.37 -3.21
CA ALA A 110 -6.10 -4.52 -1.90
C ALA A 110 -5.24 -5.79 -1.80
N ILE A 111 -5.72 -6.92 -2.34
CA ILE A 111 -4.97 -8.19 -2.33
C ILE A 111 -3.88 -8.18 -3.40
N GLY A 112 -4.19 -7.68 -4.60
CA GLY A 112 -3.27 -7.66 -5.73
C GLY A 112 -2.00 -6.86 -5.45
N SER A 113 -2.13 -5.68 -4.83
CA SER A 113 -0.96 -4.86 -4.47
C SER A 113 0.02 -5.62 -3.57
N GLN A 114 -0.47 -6.30 -2.53
CA GLN A 114 0.40 -7.04 -1.60
C GLN A 114 1.14 -8.21 -2.26
N ILE A 115 0.46 -8.94 -3.15
CA ILE A 115 1.09 -10.04 -3.90
C ILE A 115 2.18 -9.50 -4.82
N ILE A 116 1.93 -8.36 -5.49
CA ILE A 116 2.92 -7.72 -6.36
C ILE A 116 4.11 -7.20 -5.54
N ASN A 117 3.88 -6.60 -4.38
CA ASN A 117 4.95 -6.10 -3.51
C ASN A 117 5.89 -7.21 -3.06
N ILE A 118 5.36 -8.38 -2.68
CA ILE A 118 6.19 -9.52 -2.30
C ILE A 118 6.89 -10.13 -3.52
N THR A 119 6.14 -10.36 -4.60
CA THR A 119 6.65 -11.10 -5.77
C THR A 119 7.64 -10.27 -6.58
N LEU A 120 7.26 -9.03 -6.94
CA LEU A 120 8.12 -8.13 -7.70
C LEU A 120 9.07 -7.34 -6.81
N GLY A 121 8.58 -6.81 -5.68
CA GLY A 121 9.40 -5.96 -4.80
C GLY A 121 10.53 -6.71 -4.13
N ILE A 122 10.33 -7.96 -3.68
CA ILE A 122 11.39 -8.78 -3.08
C ILE A 122 11.97 -9.75 -4.10
N GLY A 123 11.12 -10.43 -4.88
CA GLY A 123 11.56 -11.50 -5.78
C GLY A 123 12.45 -11.03 -6.93
N VAL A 124 12.15 -9.89 -7.56
CA VAL A 124 12.96 -9.41 -8.71
C VAL A 124 14.36 -8.94 -8.28
N PRO A 125 14.54 -8.10 -7.24
CA PRO A 125 15.89 -7.74 -6.79
C PRO A 125 16.71 -8.95 -6.34
N PHE A 126 16.08 -9.92 -5.67
CA PHE A 126 16.76 -11.15 -5.24
C PHE A 126 17.18 -12.01 -6.43
N LEU A 127 16.34 -12.10 -7.46
CA LEU A 127 16.66 -12.80 -8.71
C LEU A 127 17.84 -12.12 -9.43
N ILE A 128 17.79 -10.79 -9.59
CA ILE A 128 18.87 -10.02 -10.22
C ILE A 128 20.18 -10.21 -9.46
N TYR A 129 20.15 -10.12 -8.13
CA TYR A 129 21.32 -10.33 -7.29
C TYR A 129 21.90 -11.74 -7.46
N THR A 130 21.04 -12.77 -7.48
CA THR A 130 21.47 -14.18 -7.60
C THR A 130 22.11 -14.44 -8.96
N ILE A 131 21.53 -13.91 -10.04
CA ILE A 131 22.08 -14.01 -11.40
C ILE A 131 23.45 -13.31 -11.47
N HIS A 132 23.59 -12.12 -10.87
CA HIS A 132 24.83 -11.35 -10.93
C HIS A 132 25.93 -11.92 -10.05
N SER A 133 25.59 -12.41 -8.85
CA SER A 133 26.57 -12.87 -7.85
C SER A 133 26.97 -14.33 -8.03
N GLY A 134 26.24 -15.10 -8.84
CA GLY A 134 26.52 -16.51 -9.15
C GLY A 134 26.52 -17.46 -7.94
N THR A 135 26.15 -16.97 -6.77
CA THR A 135 26.14 -17.69 -5.50
C THR A 135 24.76 -17.56 -4.86
N PRO A 136 24.19 -18.66 -4.34
CA PRO A 136 22.94 -18.57 -3.59
C PRO A 136 23.18 -17.72 -2.33
N ILE A 137 22.31 -16.75 -2.09
CA ILE A 137 22.37 -15.93 -0.88
C ILE A 137 22.15 -16.85 0.33
N GLY A 138 23.21 -17.07 1.11
CA GLY A 138 23.13 -17.78 2.38
C GLY A 138 22.41 -16.94 3.43
N LEU A 139 21.08 -17.01 3.46
CA LEU A 139 20.24 -16.38 4.47
C LEU A 139 20.50 -17.03 5.84
N HIS A 140 21.50 -16.52 6.57
CA HIS A 140 21.68 -16.85 7.98
C HIS A 140 20.66 -16.06 8.80
N VAL A 141 19.43 -16.56 8.82
CA VAL A 141 18.41 -16.04 9.72
C VAL A 141 18.81 -16.46 11.13
N GLY A 142 19.24 -15.49 11.94
CA GLY A 142 19.51 -15.74 13.36
C GLY A 142 18.29 -16.35 14.04
N GLN A 143 18.50 -17.20 15.05
CA GLN A 143 17.40 -17.87 15.77
C GLN A 143 16.32 -16.89 16.26
N SER A 144 16.74 -15.69 16.67
CA SER A 144 15.84 -14.59 17.08
C SER A 144 14.98 -14.06 15.92
N GLY A 145 15.52 -13.99 14.71
CA GLY A 145 14.79 -13.53 13.53
C GLY A 145 13.72 -14.54 13.10
N LEU A 146 14.05 -15.83 13.09
CA LEU A 146 13.10 -16.89 12.77
C LEU A 146 11.96 -16.96 13.80
N GLN A 147 12.28 -16.79 15.08
CA GLN A 147 11.28 -16.73 16.16
C GLN A 147 10.36 -15.51 16.00
N LEU A 148 10.91 -14.33 15.72
CA LEU A 148 10.13 -13.11 15.54
C LEU A 148 9.19 -13.23 14.33
N THR A 149 9.71 -13.64 13.17
CA THR A 149 8.89 -13.85 11.97
C THR A 149 7.83 -14.94 12.18
N GLY A 150 8.18 -16.03 12.87
CA GLY A 150 7.24 -17.10 13.22
C GLY A 150 6.12 -16.62 14.15
N MET A 151 6.45 -15.82 15.16
CA MET A 151 5.47 -15.22 16.08
C MET A 151 4.53 -14.25 15.34
N LEU A 152 5.08 -13.39 14.47
CA LEU A 152 4.28 -12.47 13.66
C LEU A 152 3.30 -13.22 12.75
N MET A 153 3.77 -14.25 12.04
CA MET A 153 2.90 -15.08 11.19
C MET A 153 1.80 -15.77 12.01
N LEU A 154 2.11 -16.27 13.21
CA LEU A 154 1.10 -16.89 14.07
C LEU A 154 0.04 -15.89 14.53
N VAL A 155 0.44 -14.68 14.94
CA VAL A 155 -0.49 -13.60 15.34
C VAL A 155 -1.41 -13.23 14.17
N LEU A 156 -0.87 -13.14 12.95
CA LEU A 156 -1.66 -12.85 11.75
C LEU A 156 -2.68 -13.94 11.45
N ILE A 157 -2.28 -15.21 11.52
CA ILE A 157 -3.19 -16.36 11.33
C ILE A 157 -4.29 -16.36 12.40
N VAL A 158 -3.95 -16.13 13.67
CA VAL A 158 -4.93 -16.06 14.76
C VAL A 158 -5.89 -14.89 14.54
N CYS A 159 -5.38 -13.70 14.18
CA CYS A 159 -6.22 -12.53 13.90
C CYS A 159 -7.19 -12.81 12.75
N PHE A 160 -6.68 -13.33 11.63
CA PHE A 160 -7.46 -13.66 10.44
C PHE A 160 -8.53 -14.72 10.73
N THR A 161 -8.15 -15.82 11.41
CA THR A 161 -9.11 -16.86 11.80
C THR A 161 -10.18 -16.31 12.75
N THR A 162 -9.82 -15.47 13.72
CA THR A 162 -10.77 -14.84 14.63
C THR A 162 -11.77 -13.95 13.88
N LEU A 163 -11.29 -13.17 12.89
CA LEU A 163 -12.15 -12.36 12.02
C LEU A 163 -13.09 -13.23 11.17
N CYS A 164 -12.57 -14.30 10.55
CA CYS A 164 -13.40 -15.26 9.81
C CYS A 164 -14.46 -15.90 10.71
N PHE A 165 -14.09 -16.36 11.91
CA PHE A 165 -15.05 -16.94 12.85
C PHE A 165 -16.11 -15.94 13.31
N ARG A 166 -15.73 -14.68 13.58
CA ARG A 166 -16.66 -13.61 14.00
C ARG A 166 -17.59 -13.14 12.89
N HIS A 167 -17.17 -13.17 11.63
CA HIS A 167 -17.99 -12.65 10.52
C HIS A 167 -18.68 -13.71 9.66
N VAL A 168 -18.11 -14.91 9.53
CA VAL A 168 -18.67 -15.99 8.69
C VAL A 168 -19.75 -16.77 9.45
N ARG A 169 -19.53 -17.14 10.72
CA ARG A 169 -20.50 -17.94 11.49
C ARG A 169 -21.84 -17.24 11.75
N PRO A 170 -21.91 -15.99 12.27
CA PRO A 170 -23.20 -15.38 12.56
C PRO A 170 -23.98 -15.00 11.30
N ARG A 171 -23.31 -14.73 10.16
CA ARG A 171 -23.98 -14.40 8.88
C ARG A 171 -24.53 -15.63 8.16
N ALA A 172 -23.84 -16.77 8.23
CA ALA A 172 -24.35 -18.05 7.73
C ALA A 172 -25.60 -18.52 8.50
N LEU A 173 -25.70 -18.18 9.80
CA LEU A 173 -26.85 -18.50 10.64
C LEU A 173 -28.02 -17.49 10.50
N ALA A 174 -27.74 -16.23 10.15
CA ALA A 174 -28.75 -15.16 10.15
C ALA A 174 -29.46 -14.94 8.80
N GLY A 175 -29.06 -15.62 7.71
CA GLY A 175 -29.72 -15.55 6.39
C GLY A 175 -29.75 -14.15 5.73
N SER A 176 -29.13 -13.14 6.34
CA SER A 176 -29.12 -11.76 5.88
C SER A 176 -27.70 -11.38 5.46
N PHE A 177 -27.45 -11.40 4.16
CA PHE A 177 -26.25 -10.86 3.51
C PHE A 177 -26.32 -9.34 3.34
N ASN A 178 -27.18 -8.64 4.07
CA ASN A 178 -27.41 -7.22 3.81
C ASN A 178 -26.43 -6.34 4.61
N LYS A 179 -25.57 -5.65 3.86
CA LYS A 179 -24.54 -4.64 4.21
C LYS A 179 -23.52 -5.06 5.29
N PRO A 180 -22.20 -5.03 4.99
CA PRO A 180 -21.19 -5.29 6.01
C PRO A 180 -21.19 -4.14 7.04
N CYS A 181 -21.90 -4.32 8.16
CA CYS A 181 -21.64 -3.54 9.37
C CYS A 181 -20.30 -4.01 9.95
N LEU A 182 -19.23 -3.32 9.57
CA LEU A 182 -17.93 -3.46 10.20
C LEU A 182 -18.02 -2.76 11.55
N THR A 183 -17.94 -3.50 12.66
CA THR A 183 -17.93 -2.87 13.98
C THR A 183 -16.61 -2.09 14.16
N SER A 184 -16.59 -1.06 14.99
CA SER A 184 -15.35 -0.30 15.26
C SER A 184 -14.21 -1.19 15.74
N VAL A 185 -14.51 -2.33 16.38
CA VAL A 185 -13.53 -3.32 16.84
C VAL A 185 -12.97 -4.15 15.67
N ASP A 186 -13.82 -4.56 14.73
CA ASP A 186 -13.39 -5.33 13.54
C ASP A 186 -12.55 -4.44 12.61
N ALA A 187 -12.89 -3.15 12.49
CA ALA A 187 -12.09 -2.16 11.74
C ALA A 187 -10.71 -1.95 12.38
N VAL A 188 -10.63 -1.87 13.70
CA VAL A 188 -9.36 -1.74 14.44
C VAL A 188 -8.50 -3.00 14.32
N LEU A 189 -9.10 -4.20 14.40
CA LEU A 189 -8.38 -5.46 14.17
C LEU A 189 -7.84 -5.58 12.73
N LEU A 190 -8.62 -5.14 11.74
CA LEU A 190 -8.17 -5.08 10.34
C LEU A 190 -7.03 -4.07 10.16
N ALA A 191 -7.14 -2.88 10.75
CA ALA A 191 -6.07 -1.89 10.69
C ALA A 191 -4.79 -2.40 11.38
N ILE A 192 -4.90 -3.01 12.56
CA ILE A 192 -3.76 -3.55 13.32
C ILE A 192 -3.11 -4.72 12.58
N SER A 193 -3.90 -5.67 12.04
CA SER A 193 -3.36 -6.79 11.26
C SER A 193 -2.73 -6.33 9.95
N TYR A 194 -3.34 -5.37 9.25
CA TYR A 194 -2.76 -4.78 8.05
C TYR A 194 -1.43 -4.09 8.37
N VAL A 195 -1.36 -3.33 9.47
CA VAL A 195 -0.11 -2.69 9.95
C VAL A 195 0.94 -3.69 10.43
N LEU A 196 0.54 -4.87 10.91
CA LEU A 196 1.45 -5.97 11.32
C LEU A 196 1.95 -6.84 10.16
N VAL A 197 1.30 -6.79 8.99
CA VAL A 197 1.76 -7.44 7.75
C VAL A 197 2.89 -6.62 7.09
N ILE A 198 2.97 -5.33 7.41
CA ILE A 198 4.05 -4.39 6.98
C ILE A 198 5.36 -4.76 7.66
#